data_AF-A0A821S6C6-F1
#
_entry.id   AF-A0A821S6C6-F1
#
_cell.length_a   1.000
_cell.length_b   1.000
_cell.length_c   1.000
_cell.angle_alpha   90.00
_cell.angle_beta   90.00
_cell.angle_gamma   90.00
#
_symmetry.space_group_name_H-M   'P 1'
#
loop_
_entity.id
_entity.type
_entity.pdbx_description
1 polymer ?
#
loop_
_entity_poly.entity_id
_entity_poly.type
_entity_poly.pdbx_seq_one_letter_code
_entity_poly.pdbx_strand_id
1 'polypeptide(L)'
;MLIRLIISFILIYSFTQSFIFALHLHGHYSTKEFFRLLTKFGIQKTDQHRPDDTFGYIYGNITLDCPINNCSLTKTILFLILDYDYFLPLYKKQRMQSCSDMMKQIQTIAFHRQCNVDGTEDFWRHIPCQQDQLCSDEDQPHNVIHNQQFTFKIRDINQP
;
A
#
# COMPACT_ATOMS: atom_id res chain seq x y z
N MET A 1 21.29 33.25 -32.26
CA MET A 1 21.18 33.56 -30.81
C MET A 1 20.02 32.79 -30.17
N LEU A 2 18.80 32.86 -30.73
CA LEU A 2 17.60 32.19 -30.22
C LEU A 2 17.75 30.66 -30.04
N ILE A 3 18.34 29.96 -31.01
CA ILE A 3 18.52 28.50 -30.96
C ILE A 3 19.42 28.06 -29.78
N ARG A 4 20.46 28.86 -29.45
CA ARG A 4 21.37 28.56 -28.32
C ARG A 4 20.68 28.77 -26.96
N LEU A 5 19.76 29.74 -26.88
CA LEU A 5 18.93 29.97 -25.70
C LEU A 5 17.93 28.82 -25.48
N ILE A 6 17.28 28.35 -26.54
CA ILE A 6 16.33 27.23 -26.48
C ILE A 6 17.04 25.94 -26.05
N ILE A 7 18.20 25.64 -26.64
CA ILE A 7 18.99 24.45 -26.26
C ILE A 7 19.44 24.54 -24.81
N SER A 8 19.86 25.72 -24.33
CA SER A 8 20.23 25.91 -22.92
C SER A 8 19.04 25.73 -21.98
N PHE A 9 17.85 26.22 -22.34
CA PHE A 9 16.63 26.02 -21.54
C PHE A 9 16.23 24.55 -21.45
N ILE A 10 16.30 23.80 -22.55
CA ILE A 10 16.01 22.37 -22.58
C ILE A 10 17.02 21.58 -21.73
N LEU A 11 18.31 21.92 -21.79
CA LEU A 11 19.35 21.30 -20.98
C LEU A 11 19.16 21.59 -19.48
N ILE A 12 18.80 22.82 -19.10
CA ILE A 12 18.52 23.17 -17.70
C ILE A 12 17.27 22.42 -17.20
N TYR A 13 16.20 22.38 -18.00
CA TYR A 13 14.96 21.69 -17.63
C TYR A 13 15.16 20.19 -17.43
N SER A 14 15.96 19.55 -18.28
CA SER A 14 16.30 18.12 -18.14
C SER A 14 17.20 17.82 -16.94
N PHE A 15 18.07 18.76 -16.52
CA PHE A 15 18.85 18.63 -15.29
C PHE A 15 18.03 18.84 -14.00
N THR A 16 16.86 19.48 -14.08
CA THR A 16 15.99 19.72 -12.92
C THR A 16 14.97 18.61 -12.64
N GLN A 17 14.96 17.52 -13.40
CA GLN A 17 14.09 16.39 -13.08
C GLN A 17 14.62 15.68 -11.83
N SER A 18 13.97 15.92 -10.68
CA SER A 18 14.17 15.10 -9.49
C SER A 18 13.68 13.69 -9.79
N PHE A 19 14.59 12.72 -9.80
CA PHE A 19 14.22 11.31 -9.86
C PHE A 19 13.61 10.91 -8.52
N ILE A 20 12.30 10.68 -8.50
CA ILE A 20 11.65 10.04 -7.35
C ILE A 20 12.01 8.55 -7.43
N PHE A 21 12.87 8.09 -6.53
CA PHE A 21 13.16 6.66 -6.39
C PHE A 21 12.04 6.00 -5.59
N ALA A 22 11.16 5.28 -6.29
CA ALA A 22 10.13 4.44 -5.68
C ALA A 22 10.39 2.96 -6.02
N LEU A 23 9.99 2.06 -5.14
CA LEU A 23 9.97 0.63 -5.43
C LEU A 23 8.71 0.29 -6.22
N HIS A 24 8.88 -0.25 -7.41
CA HIS A 24 7.78 -0.73 -8.25
C HIS A 24 7.73 -2.25 -8.22
N LEU A 25 6.60 -2.81 -7.77
CA LEU A 25 6.37 -4.26 -7.75
C LEU A 25 5.36 -4.63 -8.84
N HIS A 26 5.72 -5.60 -9.67
CA HIS A 26 4.88 -6.12 -10.75
C HIS A 26 4.94 -7.65 -10.75
N GLY A 27 3.81 -8.31 -11.03
CA GLY A 27 3.77 -9.76 -11.20
C GLY A 27 2.39 -10.36 -10.94
N HIS A 28 2.37 -11.69 -10.92
CA HIS A 28 1.20 -12.50 -10.58
C HIS A 28 1.48 -13.26 -9.28
N TYR A 29 0.43 -13.52 -8.49
CA TYR A 29 0.55 -14.26 -7.23
C TYR A 29 -0.20 -15.59 -7.28
N SER A 30 0.20 -16.52 -6.42
CA SER A 30 -0.42 -17.83 -6.23
C SER A 30 -0.55 -18.13 -4.75
N THR A 31 -1.70 -18.64 -4.31
CA THR A 31 -2.04 -18.85 -2.89
C THR A 31 -1.51 -20.18 -2.33
N LYS A 32 -0.36 -20.66 -2.82
CA LYS A 32 0.24 -21.92 -2.35
C LYS A 32 1.00 -21.78 -1.03
N GLU A 33 1.38 -20.56 -0.69
CA GLU A 33 2.14 -20.20 0.51
C GLU A 33 1.21 -19.54 1.53
N PHE A 34 1.52 -19.68 2.83
CA PHE A 34 0.72 -19.10 3.91
C PHE A 34 0.76 -17.57 3.91
N PHE A 35 1.95 -16.98 3.73
CA PHE A 35 2.13 -15.56 3.40
C PHE A 35 3.42 -15.40 2.59
N ARG A 36 3.56 -14.24 1.93
CA ARG A 36 4.79 -13.84 1.26
C ARG A 36 5.16 -12.42 1.64
N LEU A 37 6.37 -12.23 2.14
CA LEU A 37 6.92 -10.89 2.38
C LEU A 37 7.36 -10.30 1.03
N LEU A 38 6.73 -9.20 0.61
CA LEU A 38 7.05 -8.54 -0.66
C LEU A 38 8.20 -7.55 -0.53
N THR A 39 8.21 -6.75 0.53
CA THR A 39 9.23 -5.72 0.76
C THR A 39 9.29 -5.31 2.24
N LYS A 40 10.35 -4.59 2.59
CA LYS A 40 10.52 -3.85 3.85
C LYS A 40 11.12 -2.49 3.53
N PHE A 41 10.70 -1.46 4.25
CA PHE A 41 11.22 -0.11 4.11
C PHE A 41 11.23 0.58 5.46
N GLY A 42 12.11 1.57 5.61
CA GLY A 42 12.07 2.51 6.73
C GLY A 42 11.35 3.79 6.29
N ILE A 43 10.70 4.45 7.23
CA ILE A 43 10.04 5.73 7.00
C ILE A 43 10.70 6.83 7.80
N GLN A 44 10.60 8.06 7.29
CA GLN A 44 10.97 9.25 8.06
C GLN A 44 9.76 9.71 8.87
N LYS A 45 10.04 10.39 9.97
CA LYS A 45 9.01 10.97 10.83
C LYS A 45 8.17 11.97 10.04
N THR A 46 6.85 11.93 10.23
CA THR A 46 5.92 12.87 9.59
C THR A 46 5.97 14.22 10.31
N ASP A 47 6.11 15.31 9.54
CA ASP A 47 5.99 16.67 10.06
C ASP A 47 4.51 16.99 10.28
N GLN A 48 4.09 17.17 11.53
CA GLN A 48 2.70 17.47 11.87
C GLN A 48 2.22 18.84 11.36
N HIS A 49 3.13 19.78 11.09
CA HIS A 49 2.78 21.07 10.51
C HIS A 49 2.60 21.00 8.99
N ARG A 50 3.19 19.97 8.36
CA ARG A 50 3.13 19.72 6.91
C ARG A 50 2.90 18.23 6.63
N PRO A 51 1.77 17.68 7.10
CA PRO A 51 1.55 16.24 7.07
C PRO A 51 1.49 15.71 5.64
N ASP A 52 0.74 16.39 4.76
CA ASP A 52 0.55 15.96 3.37
C ASP A 52 1.87 15.93 2.56
N ASP A 53 2.84 16.79 2.92
CA ASP A 53 4.16 16.85 2.27
C ASP A 53 5.13 15.78 2.78
N THR A 54 4.83 15.16 3.92
CA THR A 54 5.74 14.23 4.61
C THR A 54 5.15 12.84 4.81
N PHE A 55 3.95 12.60 4.29
CA PHE A 55 3.37 11.26 4.21
C PHE A 55 4.11 10.39 3.19
N GLY A 56 4.28 9.12 3.56
CA GLY A 56 4.60 8.05 2.62
C GLY A 56 3.32 7.49 2.01
N TYR A 57 3.43 6.88 0.83
CA TYR A 57 2.30 6.26 0.15
C TYR A 57 2.67 4.90 -0.41
N ILE A 58 1.76 3.94 -0.26
CA ILE A 58 1.79 2.65 -0.97
C ILE A 58 0.47 2.54 -1.70
N TYR A 59 0.52 2.54 -3.03
CA TYR A 59 -0.66 2.54 -3.88
C TYR A 59 -0.43 1.68 -5.10
N GLY A 60 -1.52 1.27 -5.74
CA GLY A 60 -1.40 0.48 -6.95
C GLY A 60 -2.70 -0.16 -7.39
N ASN A 61 -2.54 -1.01 -8.40
CA ASN A 61 -3.58 -1.85 -8.97
C ASN A 61 -3.19 -3.31 -8.75
N ILE A 62 -4.01 -4.04 -8.00
CA ILE A 62 -3.89 -5.49 -7.85
C ILE A 62 -5.22 -6.07 -8.31
N THR A 63 -5.34 -6.21 -9.61
CA THR A 63 -6.60 -6.44 -10.30
C THR A 63 -6.80 -7.92 -10.62
N LEU A 64 -8.06 -8.34 -10.69
CA LEU A 64 -8.41 -9.61 -11.32
C LEU A 64 -7.97 -9.62 -12.78
N ASP A 65 -7.17 -10.60 -13.16
CA ASP A 65 -6.80 -10.84 -14.56
C ASP A 65 -7.85 -11.70 -15.25
N CYS A 66 -9.06 -11.15 -15.43
CA CYS A 66 -10.10 -11.81 -16.20
C CYS A 66 -11.18 -10.80 -16.70
N PRO A 67 -11.94 -11.14 -17.76
CA PRO A 67 -12.93 -10.22 -18.33
C PRO A 67 -14.11 -9.95 -17.38
N ILE A 68 -14.50 -8.67 -17.26
CA ILE A 68 -15.56 -8.13 -16.36
C ILE A 68 -16.82 -9.01 -16.24
N ASN A 69 -17.25 -9.66 -17.33
CA ASN A 69 -18.50 -10.42 -17.37
C ASN A 69 -18.38 -11.89 -16.92
N ASN A 70 -17.16 -12.39 -16.69
CA ASN A 70 -16.87 -13.80 -16.41
C ASN A 70 -16.15 -14.02 -15.07
N CYS A 71 -15.92 -12.97 -14.29
CA CYS A 71 -15.19 -13.03 -13.03
C CYS A 71 -16.13 -12.93 -11.83
N SER A 72 -16.28 -14.03 -11.11
CA SER A 72 -16.77 -13.97 -9.73
C SER A 72 -15.57 -13.96 -8.79
N LEU A 73 -15.50 -12.93 -7.94
CA LEU A 73 -14.46 -12.73 -6.94
C LEU A 73 -14.69 -13.73 -5.79
N THR A 74 -14.38 -15.00 -6.04
CA THR A 74 -14.69 -16.11 -5.12
C THR A 74 -13.65 -16.30 -4.03
N LYS A 75 -12.44 -15.78 -4.23
CA LYS A 75 -11.33 -15.89 -3.28
C LYS A 75 -10.52 -14.60 -3.27
N THR A 76 -10.49 -13.95 -2.12
CA THR A 76 -9.57 -12.85 -1.81
C THR A 76 -8.42 -13.36 -0.96
N ILE A 77 -7.30 -12.67 -1.02
CA ILE A 77 -6.21 -12.75 -0.05
C ILE A 77 -6.05 -11.40 0.63
N LEU A 78 -5.41 -11.40 1.80
CA LEU A 78 -5.08 -10.18 2.52
C LEU A 78 -3.72 -9.66 2.06
N PHE A 79 -3.72 -8.42 1.57
CA PHE A 79 -2.52 -7.62 1.39
C PHE A 79 -2.34 -6.75 2.64
N LEU A 80 -1.20 -6.92 3.33
CA LEU A 80 -0.96 -6.35 4.65
C LEU A 80 0.25 -5.42 4.65
N ILE A 81 0.12 -4.31 5.36
CA ILE A 81 1.22 -3.45 5.79
C ILE A 81 1.24 -3.49 7.31
N LEU A 82 2.38 -3.83 7.88
CA LEU A 82 2.53 -4.00 9.32
C LEU A 82 3.79 -3.30 9.80
N ASP A 83 3.69 -2.65 10.95
CA ASP A 83 4.88 -2.19 11.65
C ASP A 83 5.72 -3.37 12.13
N TYR A 84 7.01 -3.09 12.39
CA TYR A 84 7.98 -4.10 12.78
C TYR A 84 7.52 -4.92 14.00
N ASP A 85 6.93 -4.27 15.00
CA ASP A 85 6.49 -4.91 16.24
C ASP A 85 5.32 -5.88 16.03
N TYR A 86 4.45 -5.62 15.05
CA TYR A 86 3.37 -6.53 14.66
C TYR A 86 3.86 -7.62 13.72
N PHE A 87 4.84 -7.34 12.86
CA PHE A 87 5.39 -8.32 11.92
C PHE A 87 6.33 -9.34 12.58
N LEU A 88 7.16 -8.90 13.53
CA LEU A 88 8.23 -9.72 14.11
C LEU A 88 7.72 -11.02 14.78
N PRO A 89 6.61 -11.01 15.55
CA PRO A 89 6.03 -12.23 16.10
C PRO A 89 5.54 -13.19 15.03
N LEU A 90 4.99 -12.69 13.92
CA LEU A 90 4.52 -13.50 12.78
C LEU A 90 5.71 -14.19 12.11
N TYR A 91 6.80 -13.44 11.88
CA TYR A 91 8.00 -13.97 11.24
C TYR A 91 8.75 -14.99 12.11
N LYS A 92 8.87 -14.73 13.42
CA LYS A 92 9.58 -15.62 14.35
C LYS A 92 8.86 -16.95 14.58
N LYS A 93 7.52 -16.95 14.55
CA LYS A 93 6.73 -18.17 14.64
C LYS A 93 6.74 -18.86 13.27
N GLN A 94 7.80 -19.63 12.99
CA GLN A 94 7.98 -20.41 11.75
C GLN A 94 6.78 -21.29 11.35
N ARG A 95 5.84 -21.52 12.27
CA ARG A 95 4.53 -22.11 12.02
C ARG A 95 3.45 -21.39 12.82
N MET A 96 2.94 -20.27 12.33
CA MET A 96 1.58 -19.88 12.70
C MET A 96 0.65 -20.98 12.17
N GLN A 97 -0.06 -21.67 13.07
CA GLN A 97 -0.84 -22.85 12.71
C GLN A 97 -2.16 -22.49 12.01
N SER A 98 -2.56 -21.21 12.03
CA SER A 98 -3.82 -20.76 11.45
C SER A 98 -3.78 -19.29 11.02
N CYS A 99 -4.61 -18.93 10.03
CA CYS A 99 -4.90 -17.54 9.70
C CYS A 99 -5.48 -16.78 10.90
N SER A 100 -6.22 -17.47 11.78
CA SER A 100 -6.83 -16.87 12.97
C SER A 100 -5.78 -16.28 13.90
N ASP A 101 -4.66 -16.96 14.12
CA ASP A 101 -3.63 -16.49 15.05
C ASP A 101 -2.89 -15.24 14.54
N MET A 102 -2.70 -15.13 13.23
CA MET A 102 -2.21 -13.91 12.60
C MET A 102 -3.22 -12.77 12.76
N MET A 103 -4.49 -13.03 12.45
CA MET A 103 -5.53 -12.00 12.50
C MET A 103 -5.79 -11.50 13.92
N LYS A 104 -5.66 -12.34 14.95
CA LYS A 104 -5.82 -11.92 16.36
C LYS A 104 -4.94 -10.73 16.73
N GLN A 105 -3.70 -10.67 16.22
CA GLN A 105 -2.79 -9.55 16.52
C GLN A 105 -3.13 -8.32 15.68
N ILE A 106 -3.43 -8.52 14.40
CA ILE A 106 -3.72 -7.39 13.50
C ILE A 106 -5.04 -6.71 13.90
N GLN A 107 -6.04 -7.49 14.30
CA GLN A 107 -7.35 -7.01 14.76
C GLN A 107 -7.30 -6.18 16.04
N THR A 108 -6.19 -6.17 16.82
CA THR A 108 -6.11 -5.29 18.00
C THR A 108 -5.88 -3.82 17.64
N ILE A 109 -5.40 -3.54 16.42
CA ILE A 109 -4.95 -2.20 16.03
C ILE A 109 -5.56 -1.74 14.71
N ALA A 110 -5.72 -2.65 13.75
CA ALA A 110 -6.23 -2.32 12.43
C ALA A 110 -7.73 -2.08 12.45
N PHE A 111 -8.16 -1.02 11.79
CA PHE A 111 -9.57 -0.71 11.59
C PHE A 111 -10.22 -1.72 10.64
N HIS A 112 -11.42 -2.17 11.01
CA HIS A 112 -12.30 -2.91 10.12
C HIS A 112 -13.76 -2.69 10.50
N ARG A 113 -14.57 -2.29 9.52
CA ARG A 113 -15.98 -1.95 9.73
C ARG A 113 -16.78 -3.04 10.45
N GLN A 114 -16.41 -4.31 10.29
CA GLN A 114 -17.10 -5.44 10.93
C GLN A 114 -16.37 -6.03 12.14
N CYS A 115 -15.03 -5.92 12.18
CA CYS A 115 -14.22 -6.70 13.12
C CYS A 115 -13.59 -5.84 14.21
N ASN A 116 -13.29 -4.57 13.93
CA ASN A 116 -12.68 -3.65 14.86
C ASN A 116 -12.94 -2.20 14.42
N VAL A 117 -14.08 -1.65 14.81
CA VAL A 117 -14.48 -0.28 14.45
C VAL A 117 -13.66 0.79 15.18
N ASP A 118 -13.04 0.41 16.30
CA ASP A 118 -12.19 1.29 17.12
C ASP A 118 -10.70 1.19 16.72
N GLY A 119 -10.39 0.43 15.67
CA GLY A 119 -9.04 0.36 15.13
C GLY A 119 -8.57 1.73 14.65
N THR A 120 -7.27 1.99 14.83
CA THR A 120 -6.67 3.30 14.56
C THR A 120 -5.76 3.29 13.34
N GLU A 121 -5.39 2.10 12.87
CA GLU A 121 -4.46 1.91 11.77
C GLU A 121 -5.13 1.29 10.54
N ASP A 122 -4.65 1.71 9.37
CA ASP A 122 -5.12 1.23 8.07
C ASP A 122 -4.10 0.27 7.46
N PHE A 123 -4.25 -1.03 7.77
CA PHE A 123 -3.21 -2.04 7.52
C PHE A 123 -3.54 -3.06 6.45
N TRP A 124 -4.78 -3.16 5.95
CA TRP A 124 -5.12 -4.25 5.05
C TRP A 124 -6.03 -3.91 3.88
N ARG A 125 -5.86 -4.69 2.79
CA ARG A 125 -6.78 -4.74 1.65
C ARG A 125 -7.05 -6.18 1.24
N HIS A 126 -8.30 -6.48 0.93
CA HIS A 126 -8.69 -7.67 0.21
C HIS A 126 -8.39 -7.46 -1.27
N ILE A 127 -7.50 -8.31 -1.78
CA ILE A 127 -7.11 -8.35 -3.19
C ILE A 127 -7.41 -9.74 -3.75
N PRO A 128 -7.65 -9.88 -5.06
CA PRO A 128 -7.60 -8.84 -6.08
C PRO A 128 -8.85 -7.95 -6.05
N CYS A 129 -8.71 -6.74 -6.56
CA CYS A 129 -9.79 -5.76 -6.67
C CYS A 129 -10.48 -5.90 -8.02
N GLN A 130 -11.77 -5.56 -8.08
CA GLN A 130 -12.55 -5.59 -9.31
C GLN A 130 -11.94 -4.64 -10.35
N GLN A 131 -11.92 -5.05 -11.62
CA GLN A 131 -11.33 -4.24 -12.69
C GLN A 131 -11.98 -2.85 -12.76
N ASP A 132 -11.14 -1.82 -12.86
CA ASP A 132 -11.53 -0.41 -12.91
C ASP A 132 -12.37 0.08 -11.70
N GLN A 133 -12.29 -0.64 -10.57
CA GLN A 133 -12.94 -0.29 -9.32
C GLN A 133 -11.94 -0.24 -8.17
N LEU A 134 -12.29 0.53 -7.14
CA LEU A 134 -11.56 0.54 -5.87
C LEU A 134 -11.68 -0.83 -5.18
N CYS A 135 -10.70 -1.15 -4.35
CA CYS A 135 -10.75 -2.33 -3.49
C CYS A 135 -11.91 -2.21 -2.50
N SER A 136 -12.52 -3.34 -2.11
CA SER A 136 -13.74 -3.34 -1.28
C SER A 136 -13.57 -2.70 0.09
N ASP A 137 -12.33 -2.68 0.61
CA ASP A 137 -12.02 -2.08 1.90
C ASP A 137 -11.73 -0.57 1.82
N GLU A 138 -11.58 -0.01 0.61
CA GLU A 138 -11.46 1.44 0.44
C GLU A 138 -12.81 2.11 0.68
N ASP A 139 -12.90 2.88 1.76
CA ASP A 139 -14.12 3.55 2.20
C ASP A 139 -14.14 5.05 1.85
N GLN A 140 -12.96 5.62 1.61
CA GLN A 140 -12.74 7.03 1.33
C GLN A 140 -12.06 7.22 -0.04
N PRO A 141 -12.84 7.23 -1.15
CA PRO A 141 -12.30 7.35 -2.52
C PRO A 141 -11.39 8.55 -2.73
N HIS A 142 -11.62 9.65 -2.00
CA HIS A 142 -10.82 10.87 -2.09
C HIS A 142 -9.39 10.73 -1.56
N ASN A 143 -9.10 9.69 -0.78
CA ASN A 143 -7.76 9.40 -0.26
C ASN A 143 -6.94 8.50 -1.19
N VAL A 144 -7.57 7.97 -2.25
CA VAL A 144 -6.91 7.08 -3.20
C VAL A 144 -6.18 7.91 -4.25
N ILE A 145 -4.92 7.57 -4.50
CA ILE A 145 -4.14 8.17 -5.60
C ILE A 145 -4.88 7.97 -6.92
N HIS A 146 -4.97 9.04 -7.70
CA HIS A 146 -5.70 9.04 -8.97
C HIS A 146 -5.28 7.88 -9.89
N ASN A 147 -6.26 7.21 -10.51
CA ASN A 147 -6.10 6.00 -11.34
C ASN A 147 -5.53 4.76 -10.63
N GLN A 148 -5.64 4.69 -9.29
CA GLN A 148 -5.23 3.52 -8.50
C GLN A 148 -6.44 2.86 -7.83
N GLN A 149 -6.33 1.58 -7.48
CA GLN A 149 -7.41 0.81 -6.83
C GLN A 149 -7.37 0.88 -5.30
N PHE A 150 -6.20 1.16 -4.72
CA PHE A 150 -6.03 1.35 -3.28
C PHE A 150 -4.92 2.34 -2.98
N THR A 151 -4.92 2.87 -1.76
CA THR A 151 -3.80 3.65 -1.21
C THR A 151 -3.72 3.46 0.29
N PHE A 152 -2.52 3.11 0.76
CA PHE A 152 -2.14 3.21 2.16
C PHE A 152 -1.34 4.49 2.36
N LYS A 153 -1.78 5.31 3.30
CA LYS A 153 -1.09 6.51 3.74
C LYS A 153 -0.22 6.15 4.94
N ILE A 154 1.10 6.21 4.76
CA ILE A 154 2.08 5.86 5.78
C ILE A 154 2.51 7.13 6.51
N ARG A 155 2.39 7.12 7.83
CA ARG A 155 2.72 8.24 8.71
C ARG A 155 3.37 7.73 9.98
N ASP A 156 4.32 8.50 10.49
CA ASP A 156 4.88 8.30 11.83
C ASP A 156 4.68 9.60 12.61
N ILE A 157 3.58 9.64 13.36
CA ILE A 157 3.14 10.81 14.13
C ILE A 157 3.63 10.78 15.57
N ASN A 158 4.26 9.69 16.02
CA ASN A 158 4.72 9.54 17.39
C ASN A 158 5.91 10.47 17.62
N GLN A 159 5.68 11.55 18.35
CA GLN A 159 6.76 12.34 18.95
C GLN A 159 7.20 11.63 20.25
N PRO A 160 8.51 11.56 20.58
CA PRO A 160 8.88 11.44 21.99
C PRO A 160 8.33 12.62 22.78
#